data_AF-A0AAD4R4N7-F1
#
_entry.id   AF-A0AAD4R4N7-F1
#
_cell.length_a   1.000
_cell.length_b   1.000
_cell.length_c   1.000
_cell.angle_alpha   90.00
_cell.angle_beta   90.00
_cell.angle_gamma   90.00
#
_symmetry.space_group_name_H-M   'P 1'
#
loop_
_entity.id
_entity.type
_entity.pdbx_description
1 polymer ?
#
loop_
_entity_poly.entity_id
_entity_poly.type
_entity_poly.pdbx_seq_one_letter_code
_entity_poly.pdbx_strand_id
1 'polypeptide(L)'
;MADVAAAFAQAELVPNVLPQAPKEKLNVAFEGIQIEPGKEMPVRNLKNAPRVTLKVDPESLFSLVMIDPDNLSRKNPSVAEWLHWLVTNIPASNINEGINGGELSRFFCKVFTVFRVRQ
;
A
#
# COMPACT_ATOMS: atom_id res chain seq x y z
N MET A 1 2.43 -3.59 -20.37
CA MET A 1 2.60 -4.10 -18.98
C MET A 1 3.37 -3.02 -18.23
N ALA A 2 2.70 -2.30 -17.32
CA ALA A 2 3.38 -1.25 -16.56
C ALA A 2 4.34 -1.92 -15.59
N ASP A 3 5.63 -1.67 -15.76
CA ASP A 3 6.70 -2.26 -14.97
C ASP A 3 6.64 -1.67 -13.55
N VAL A 4 6.21 -2.48 -12.58
CA VAL A 4 6.04 -2.05 -11.18
C VAL A 4 7.38 -1.60 -10.61
N ALA A 5 8.48 -2.24 -10.99
CA ALA A 5 9.80 -1.83 -10.54
C ALA A 5 10.18 -0.45 -11.08
N ALA A 6 9.85 -0.15 -12.34
CA ALA A 6 10.08 1.18 -12.91
C ALA A 6 9.25 2.26 -12.19
N ALA A 7 7.99 1.98 -11.84
CA ALA A 7 7.16 2.94 -11.11
C ALA A 7 7.69 3.23 -9.70
N PHE A 8 8.18 2.22 -8.99
CA PHE A 8 8.80 2.37 -7.67
C PHE A 8 10.15 3.08 -7.73
N ALA A 9 10.93 2.87 -8.80
CA ALA A 9 12.19 3.57 -9.03
C ALA A 9 11.96 5.05 -9.39
N GLN A 10 10.98 5.36 -10.25
CA GLN A 10 10.62 6.73 -10.60
C GLN A 10 10.09 7.53 -9.40
N ALA A 11 9.42 6.85 -8.47
CA ALA A 11 8.93 7.44 -7.23
C ALA A 11 9.99 7.52 -6.12
N GLU A 12 11.26 7.16 -6.41
CA GLU A 12 12.38 7.16 -5.46
C GLU A 12 12.11 6.31 -4.20
N LEU A 13 11.20 5.34 -4.30
CA LEU A 13 10.85 4.43 -3.20
C LEU A 13 11.88 3.33 -3.02
N VAL A 14 12.53 2.95 -4.11
CA VAL A 14 13.67 2.02 -4.11
C VAL A 14 14.92 2.82 -4.48
N PRO A 15 15.98 2.86 -3.64
CA PRO A 15 16.20 2.07 -2.42
C PRO A 15 15.79 2.76 -1.10
N ASN A 16 15.20 3.96 -1.13
CA ASN A 16 15.05 4.79 0.08
C ASN A 16 14.09 4.21 1.14
N VAL A 17 13.00 3.56 0.70
CA VAL A 17 11.94 3.01 1.56
C VAL A 17 11.94 1.49 1.52
N LEU A 18 12.10 0.91 0.32
CA LEU A 18 12.15 -0.52 0.12
C LEU A 18 13.48 -0.92 -0.51
N PRO A 19 14.14 -1.97 -0.01
CA PRO A 19 15.37 -2.47 -0.61
C PRO A 19 15.13 -3.12 -1.99
N GLN A 20 13.91 -3.61 -2.25
CA GLN A 20 13.54 -4.27 -3.49
C GLN A 20 12.10 -3.96 -3.89
N ALA A 21 11.87 -3.76 -5.20
CA ALA A 21 10.53 -3.57 -5.74
C ALA A 21 9.69 -4.87 -5.66
N PRO A 22 8.36 -4.74 -5.45
CA PRO A 22 7.47 -5.89 -5.44
C PRO A 22 7.35 -6.53 -6.84
N LYS A 23 7.17 -7.87 -6.86
CA LYS A 23 7.09 -8.66 -8.10
C LYS A 23 5.75 -8.56 -8.81
N GLU A 24 4.68 -8.25 -8.07
CA GLU A 24 3.32 -8.23 -8.58
C GLU A 24 2.64 -6.89 -8.28
N LYS A 25 1.82 -6.43 -9.23
CA LYS A 25 1.00 -5.23 -9.07
C LYS A 25 -0.21 -5.56 -8.19
N LEU A 26 -0.39 -4.78 -7.14
CA LEU A 26 -1.60 -4.78 -6.35
C LEU A 26 -2.70 -3.96 -7.03
N ASN A 27 -3.91 -4.53 -7.16
CA ASN A 27 -5.08 -3.75 -7.58
C ASN A 27 -5.81 -3.23 -6.35
N VAL A 28 -5.75 -1.91 -6.15
CA VAL A 28 -6.39 -1.20 -5.05
C VAL A 28 -7.44 -0.26 -5.61
N ALA A 29 -8.66 -0.28 -5.06
CA ALA A 29 -9.74 0.62 -5.43
C ALA A 29 -10.36 1.29 -4.20
N PHE A 30 -10.43 2.62 -4.21
CA PHE A 30 -11.10 3.41 -3.18
C PHE A 30 -12.44 3.91 -3.73
N GLU A 31 -13.55 3.57 -3.06
CA GLU A 31 -14.90 3.96 -3.49
C GLU A 31 -15.20 3.66 -4.98
N GLY A 32 -14.64 2.56 -5.50
CA GLY A 32 -14.77 2.16 -6.92
C GLY A 32 -13.75 2.82 -7.87
N ILE A 33 -12.94 3.76 -7.39
CA ILE A 33 -11.87 4.40 -8.17
C ILE A 33 -10.60 3.58 -8.03
N GLN A 34 -10.14 2.99 -9.14
CA GLN A 34 -8.85 2.30 -9.18
C GLN A 34 -7.70 3.30 -9.02
N ILE A 35 -6.77 2.96 -8.13
CA ILE A 35 -5.53 3.69 -7.92
C ILE A 35 -4.45 3.13 -8.84
N GLU A 36 -3.71 4.04 -9.44
CA GLU A 36 -2.50 3.74 -10.20
C GLU A 36 -1.31 4.45 -9.56
N PRO A 37 -0.09 3.90 -9.67
CA PRO A 37 1.11 4.56 -9.17
C PRO A 37 1.22 5.99 -9.73
N GLY A 38 1.42 6.97 -8.86
CA GLY A 38 1.54 8.39 -9.22
C GLY A 38 0.20 9.13 -9.39
N LYS A 39 -0.95 8.46 -9.24
CA LYS A 39 -2.27 9.11 -9.31
C LYS A 39 -2.60 9.80 -7.99
N GLU A 40 -2.85 11.09 -8.04
CA GLU A 40 -3.34 11.86 -6.88
C GLU A 40 -4.83 11.62 -6.65
N MET A 41 -5.22 11.54 -5.37
CA MET A 41 -6.60 11.32 -4.95
C MET A 41 -7.00 12.33 -3.86
N PRO A 42 -8.23 12.84 -3.90
CA PRO A 42 -8.71 13.75 -2.86
C PRO A 42 -8.99 12.99 -1.55
N VAL A 43 -8.62 13.61 -0.42
CA VAL A 43 -8.75 13.04 0.94
C VAL A 43 -10.16 12.52 1.26
N ARG A 44 -11.20 13.14 0.67
CA ARG A 44 -12.59 12.72 0.87
C ARG A 44 -12.85 11.27 0.47
N ASN A 45 -12.15 10.77 -0.56
CA ASN A 45 -12.28 9.41 -1.09
C ASN A 45 -11.40 8.41 -0.34
N LEU A 46 -10.51 8.87 0.55
CA LEU A 46 -9.61 8.06 1.38
C LEU A 46 -10.17 7.81 2.79
N LYS A 47 -11.44 8.13 3.04
CA LYS A 47 -12.07 7.92 4.36
C LYS A 47 -12.38 6.46 4.65
N ASN A 48 -12.66 5.69 3.60
CA ASN A 48 -13.08 4.30 3.68
C ASN A 48 -11.91 3.38 3.32
N ALA A 49 -11.93 2.16 3.87
CA ALA A 49 -10.98 1.13 3.50
C ALA A 49 -11.06 0.86 1.97
N PRO A 50 -9.91 0.74 1.28
CA PRO A 50 -9.89 0.32 -0.10
C PRO A 50 -10.29 -1.14 -0.23
N ARG A 51 -10.83 -1.45 -1.39
CA ARG A 51 -11.00 -2.81 -1.87
C ARG A 51 -9.70 -3.24 -2.55
N VAL A 52 -9.12 -4.34 -2.07
CA VAL A 52 -7.87 -4.88 -2.60
C VAL A 52 -8.14 -6.19 -3.29
N THR A 53 -7.56 -6.38 -4.48
CA THR A 53 -7.67 -7.62 -5.25
C THR A 53 -6.27 -8.12 -5.59
N LEU A 54 -5.98 -9.34 -5.16
CA LEU A 54 -4.74 -10.08 -5.38
C LEU A 54 -5.06 -11.42 -6.05
N LYS A 55 -4.26 -11.84 -7.02
CA LYS A 55 -4.36 -13.16 -7.65
C LYS A 55 -3.28 -14.07 -7.07
N VAL A 56 -3.56 -14.63 -5.90
CA VAL A 56 -2.61 -15.44 -5.13
C VAL A 56 -3.31 -16.65 -4.54
N ASP A 57 -2.53 -17.62 -4.07
CA ASP A 57 -3.04 -18.83 -3.43
C ASP A 57 -3.91 -18.48 -2.22
N PRO A 58 -5.13 -19.03 -2.10
CA PRO A 58 -6.08 -18.69 -1.04
C PRO A 58 -5.60 -19.07 0.38
N GLU A 59 -4.65 -20.01 0.48
CA GLU A 59 -4.07 -20.48 1.74
C GLU A 59 -2.94 -19.57 2.26
N SER A 60 -2.51 -18.58 1.47
CA SER A 60 -1.41 -17.71 1.87
C SER A 60 -1.88 -16.57 2.78
N LEU A 61 -1.06 -16.25 3.77
CA LEU A 61 -1.23 -15.11 4.66
C LEU A 61 -0.44 -13.90 4.15
N PHE A 62 -1.06 -12.74 4.26
CA PHE A 62 -0.52 -11.48 3.80
C PHE A 62 -0.55 -10.42 4.90
N SER A 63 0.36 -9.48 4.80
CA SER A 63 0.37 -8.27 5.61
C SER A 63 0.28 -7.07 4.68
N LEU A 64 -0.69 -6.20 4.91
CA LEU A 64 -0.84 -4.93 4.22
C LEU A 64 -0.15 -3.85 5.04
N VAL A 65 0.74 -3.11 4.40
CA VAL A 65 1.49 -2.01 4.97
C VAL A 65 1.28 -0.77 4.12
N MET A 66 0.90 0.32 4.78
CA MET A 66 0.67 1.62 4.19
C MET A 66 1.59 2.63 4.88
N ILE A 67 2.52 3.20 4.12
CA ILE A 67 3.54 4.11 4.64
C ILE A 67 3.55 5.41 3.82
N ASP A 68 3.70 6.54 4.50
CA ASP A 68 4.09 7.80 3.87
C ASP A 68 5.57 8.09 4.15
N PRO A 69 6.45 7.95 3.15
CA PRO A 69 7.88 8.23 3.29
C PRO A 69 8.19 9.74 3.28
N ASP A 70 7.22 10.59 2.97
CA ASP A 70 7.43 12.03 2.77
C ASP A 70 6.72 12.89 3.83
N ASN A 71 6.35 12.31 4.98
CA ASN A 71 5.54 13.01 5.97
C ASN A 71 6.20 14.33 6.43
N LEU A 72 5.40 15.41 6.49
CA LEU A 72 5.76 16.82 6.70
C LEU A 72 6.57 17.54 5.62
N SER A 73 7.56 16.94 4.94
CA SER A 73 8.24 17.55 3.79
C SER A 73 9.19 16.59 3.07
N ARG A 74 9.11 16.53 1.72
CA ARG A 74 10.10 15.85 0.86
C ARG A 74 11.54 16.34 1.06
N LYS A 75 11.72 17.61 1.44
CA LYS A 75 13.05 18.24 1.58
C LYS A 75 13.66 18.05 2.97
N ASN A 76 12.86 17.75 3.98
CA ASN A 76 13.33 17.57 5.35
C ASN A 76 12.48 16.50 6.06
N PRO A 77 12.70 15.21 5.74
CA PRO A 77 11.95 14.10 6.31
C PRO A 77 12.39 13.86 7.77
N SER A 78 12.09 14.78 8.68
CA SER A 78 12.43 14.62 10.11
C SER A 78 11.59 13.55 10.81
N VAL A 79 10.50 13.09 10.19
CA VAL A 79 9.60 12.04 10.70
C VAL A 79 9.14 11.06 9.61
N ALA A 80 9.94 10.87 8.55
CA ALA A 80 9.78 9.69 7.71
C ALA A 80 10.24 8.46 8.53
N GLU A 81 9.57 7.31 8.54
CA GLU A 81 8.46 6.80 7.76
C GLU A 81 7.17 6.80 8.59
N TRP A 82 6.08 7.44 8.13
CA TRP A 82 4.83 7.40 8.88
C TRP A 82 3.99 6.19 8.48
N LEU A 83 3.77 5.29 9.43
CA LEU A 83 2.90 4.13 9.25
C LEU A 83 1.44 4.58 9.36
N HIS A 84 0.74 4.62 8.22
CA HIS A 84 -0.68 4.97 8.18
C HIS A 84 -1.58 3.79 8.47
N TRP A 85 -1.14 2.59 8.08
CA TRP A 85 -1.92 1.39 8.22
C TRP A 85 -1.02 0.16 8.22
N LEU A 86 -1.27 -0.72 9.18
CA LEU A 86 -0.65 -2.03 9.26
C LEU A 86 -1.73 -3.04 9.61
N VAL A 87 -1.91 -4.01 8.74
CA VAL A 87 -2.78 -5.14 8.97
C VAL A 87 -2.00 -6.39 8.66
N THR A 88 -1.87 -7.28 9.64
CA THR A 88 -1.12 -8.53 9.51
C THR A 88 -2.07 -9.72 9.51
N ASN A 89 -1.59 -10.87 9.03
CA ASN A 89 -2.32 -12.15 9.06
C ASN A 89 -3.64 -12.12 8.28
N ILE A 90 -3.66 -11.43 7.15
CA ILE A 90 -4.82 -11.39 6.25
C ILE A 90 -4.82 -12.65 5.39
N PRO A 91 -5.84 -13.52 5.47
CA PRO A 91 -5.95 -14.66 4.56
C PRO A 91 -6.30 -14.17 3.15
N ALA A 92 -5.66 -14.73 2.12
CA ALA A 92 -5.94 -14.38 0.72
C ALA A 92 -7.38 -14.66 0.30
N SER A 93 -8.02 -15.67 0.90
CA SER A 93 -9.43 -15.96 0.69
C SER A 93 -10.36 -14.82 1.11
N ASN A 94 -9.94 -13.97 2.04
CA ASN A 94 -10.81 -12.96 2.65
C ASN A 94 -10.10 -11.63 2.93
N ILE A 95 -9.43 -11.10 1.90
CA ILE A 95 -8.62 -9.88 1.99
C ILE A 95 -9.43 -8.67 2.48
N ASN A 96 -10.65 -8.49 1.96
CA ASN A 96 -11.44 -7.30 2.29
C ASN A 96 -11.89 -7.26 3.76
N GLU A 97 -12.22 -8.42 4.35
CA GLU A 97 -12.57 -8.47 5.77
C GLU A 97 -11.34 -8.27 6.66
N GLY A 98 -10.20 -8.87 6.32
CA GLY A 98 -8.96 -8.66 7.06
C GLY A 98 -8.55 -7.18 7.06
N ILE A 99 -8.65 -6.52 5.91
CA ILE A 99 -8.34 -5.10 5.75
C ILE A 99 -9.25 -4.20 6.61
N ASN A 100 -10.56 -4.49 6.68
CA ASN A 100 -11.49 -3.72 7.51
C ASN A 100 -11.20 -3.80 9.02
N GLY A 101 -10.42 -4.78 9.47
CA GLY A 101 -10.02 -4.92 10.88
C GLY A 101 -8.90 -3.97 11.33
N GLY A 102 -8.24 -3.26 10.42
CA GLY A 102 -7.14 -2.36 10.75
C GLY A 102 -7.57 -0.91 10.96
N GLU A 103 -6.90 -0.20 11.86
CA GLU A 103 -7.12 1.23 12.08
C GLU A 103 -6.45 2.08 10.98
N LEU A 104 -7.27 2.80 10.20
CA LEU A 104 -6.79 3.71 9.16
C LEU A 104 -6.50 5.10 9.76
N SER A 105 -5.24 5.51 9.75
CA SER A 105 -4.87 6.90 10.05
C SER A 105 -5.26 7.81 8.89
N ARG A 106 -6.07 8.85 9.12
CA ARG A 106 -6.63 9.77 8.09
C ARG A 106 -5.60 10.71 7.45
N PHE A 107 -4.58 10.18 6.79
CA PHE A 107 -3.53 10.98 6.16
C PHE A 107 -3.15 10.44 4.78
N PHE A 108 -2.48 11.30 4.02
CA PHE A 108 -2.19 11.13 2.59
C PHE A 108 -1.16 10.02 2.39
N CYS A 109 -1.61 8.82 2.03
CA CYS A 109 -0.69 7.72 1.74
C CYS A 109 -0.09 7.84 0.34
N LYS A 110 1.23 7.62 0.23
CA LYS A 110 1.94 7.52 -1.04
C LYS A 110 2.38 6.10 -1.41
N VAL A 111 2.52 5.18 -0.44
CA VAL A 111 3.04 3.82 -0.69
C VAL A 111 2.13 2.75 -0.09
N PHE A 112 1.70 1.83 -0.96
CA PHE A 112 1.02 0.58 -0.57
C PHE A 112 1.93 -0.60 -0.86
N THR A 113 2.23 -1.39 0.16
CA THR A 113 3.01 -2.62 0.02
C THR A 113 2.30 -3.77 0.71
N VAL A 114 2.11 -4.87 -0.01
CA VAL A 114 1.62 -6.13 0.57
C VAL A 114 2.79 -7.10 0.64
N PHE A 115 3.09 -7.56 1.84
CA PHE A 115 4.06 -8.61 2.08
C PHE A 115 3.35 -9.95 2.21
N ARG A 116 3.83 -10.96 1.48
CA ARG A 116 3.44 -12.35 1.73
C ARG A 116 4.22 -12.84 2.94
N VAL A 117 3.52 -13.26 4.00
CA VAL A 117 4.16 -13.91 5.14
C VAL A 117 4.42 -15.35 4.72
N ARG A 118 5.69 -15.72 4.56
CA ARG A 118 6.07 -17.14 4.54
C ARG A 118 6.16 -17.59 5.99
N GLN A 119 5.23 -18.45 6.42
CA GLN A 119 5.46 -19.29 7.58
C GLN A 119 6.32 -20.49 7.19
#